data_AF-A0A9E6Y1Q4-F1
#
_entry.id   AF-A0A9E6Y1Q4-F1
#
_cell.length_a   1.000
_cell.length_b   1.000
_cell.length_c   1.000
_cell.angle_alpha   90.00
_cell.angle_beta   90.00
_cell.angle_gamma   90.00
#
_symmetry.space_group_name_H-M   'P 1'
#
loop_
_entity.id
_entity.type
_entity.pdbx_description
1 polymer ?
#
loop_
_entity_poly.entity_id
_entity_poly.type
_entity_poly.pdbx_seq_one_letter_code
_entity_poly.pdbx_strand_id
1 'polypeptide(L)'
;MSGRHSCAAAPARADYTGNGAVIRIAPGTYAIYAHLQPGTVRVRRGQRVSAGTVLGQVGNSGNITAPHLHFGIHDGPFLATSASLPWVFDRYRLDGRGPLGEDGSVALAGTPRTERRTYPMNLSSLTLAG
;
A
#
# COMPACT_ATOMS: atom_id res chain seq x y z
N MET A 1 2.55 18.75 -1.16
CA MET A 1 2.38 19.07 -2.60
C MET A 1 1.15 18.32 -3.10
N SER A 2 0.11 19.05 -3.55
CA SER A 2 -1.11 18.46 -4.13
C SER A 2 -0.83 18.13 -5.61
N GLY A 3 -0.38 16.91 -5.87
CA GLY A 3 -0.13 16.39 -7.22
C GLY A 3 -1.34 15.57 -7.70
N ARG A 4 -1.84 15.85 -8.91
CA ARG A 4 -2.81 14.98 -9.59
C ARG A 4 -2.05 13.86 -10.26
N HIS A 5 -2.33 12.61 -9.91
CA HIS A 5 -1.64 11.43 -10.44
C HIS A 5 -2.56 10.64 -11.38
N SER A 6 -2.01 10.00 -12.41
CA SER A 6 -2.81 9.25 -13.40
C SER A 6 -2.84 7.77 -13.02
N CYS A 7 -4.04 7.22 -12.84
CA CYS A 7 -4.25 5.78 -12.68
C CYS A 7 -4.09 5.10 -14.03
N ALA A 8 -3.29 4.04 -14.08
CA ALA A 8 -3.28 3.11 -15.19
C ALA A 8 -3.67 1.77 -14.58
N ALA A 9 -4.90 1.30 -14.76
CA ALA A 9 -5.18 -0.08 -14.38
C ALA A 9 -4.31 -0.97 -15.30
N ALA A 10 -3.32 -1.65 -14.73
CA ALA A 10 -2.48 -2.55 -15.49
C ALA A 10 -3.32 -3.79 -15.89
N PRO A 11 -3.11 -4.40 -17.07
CA PRO A 11 -3.57 -5.76 -17.30
C PRO A 11 -2.75 -6.67 -16.38
N ALA A 12 -3.42 -7.40 -15.49
CA ALA A 12 -2.77 -8.38 -14.65
C ALA A 12 -2.18 -9.48 -15.56
N ARG A 13 -0.85 -9.66 -15.54
CA ARG A 13 -0.30 -11.00 -15.76
C ARG A 13 -0.66 -11.76 -14.47
N ALA A 14 -1.62 -12.67 -14.59
CA ALA A 14 -2.78 -12.78 -13.71
C ALA A 14 -2.58 -13.55 -12.40
N ASP A 15 -1.36 -13.95 -12.05
CA ASP A 15 -1.23 -15.12 -11.19
C ASP A 15 -0.89 -14.75 -9.73
N TYR A 16 -0.21 -13.62 -9.51
CA TYR A 16 0.25 -13.22 -8.17
C TYR A 16 -0.54 -12.07 -7.53
N THR A 17 -0.88 -11.02 -8.28
CA THR A 17 -1.39 -9.75 -7.70
C THR A 17 -2.90 -9.73 -7.44
N GLY A 18 -3.66 -10.64 -8.03
CA GLY A 18 -5.12 -10.61 -7.95
C GLY A 18 -5.70 -9.33 -8.54
N ASN A 19 -6.73 -8.79 -7.89
CA ASN A 19 -7.35 -7.52 -8.28
C ASN A 19 -6.61 -6.34 -7.64
N GLY A 20 -6.51 -5.22 -8.35
CA GLY A 20 -5.66 -4.12 -7.88
C GLY A 20 -5.78 -2.82 -8.66
N ALA A 21 -5.04 -1.82 -8.19
CA ALA A 21 -4.89 -0.51 -8.82
C ALA A 21 -3.42 -0.14 -8.92
N VAL A 22 -3.01 0.38 -10.09
CA VAL A 22 -1.66 0.90 -10.32
C VAL A 22 -1.77 2.38 -10.67
N ILE A 23 -1.03 3.21 -9.94
CA ILE A 23 -1.09 4.67 -10.05
C ILE A 23 0.29 5.17 -10.43
N ARG A 24 0.41 5.83 -11.58
CA ARG A 24 1.65 6.52 -11.95
C ARG A 24 1.74 7.82 -11.16
N ILE A 25 2.68 7.89 -10.23
CA ILE A 25 2.86 9.03 -9.32
C ILE A 25 3.93 10.02 -9.81
N ALA A 26 4.89 9.55 -10.59
CA ALA A 26 5.90 10.36 -11.29
C ALA A 26 6.33 9.64 -12.59
N PRO A 27 7.08 10.29 -13.50
CA PRO A 27 7.66 9.60 -14.66
C PRO A 27 8.47 8.37 -14.22
N GLY A 28 8.10 7.19 -14.72
CA GLY A 28 8.76 5.93 -14.33
C GLY A 28 8.53 5.48 -12.89
N THR A 29 7.57 6.05 -12.15
CA THR A 29 7.32 5.68 -10.75
C THR A 29 5.85 5.37 -10.53
N TYR A 30 5.58 4.20 -9.95
CA TYR A 30 4.25 3.63 -9.82
C TYR A 30 3.97 3.20 -8.38
N ALA A 31 2.82 3.58 -7.84
CA ALA A 31 2.27 2.99 -6.62
C ALA A 31 1.36 1.81 -7.00
N ILE A 32 1.67 0.64 -6.47
CA ILE A 32 0.94 -0.60 -6.75
C ILE A 32 0.15 -0.99 -5.50
N TYR A 33 -1.16 -1.20 -5.69
CA TYR A 33 -2.09 -1.73 -4.68
C TYR A 33 -2.65 -3.04 -5.21
N ALA A 34 -2.33 -4.16 -4.56
CA ALA A 34 -2.73 -5.50 -4.96
C ALA A 34 -3.61 -6.19 -3.89
N HIS A 35 -4.16 -7.35 -4.24
CA HIS A 35 -5.04 -8.17 -3.39
C HIS A 35 -6.36 -7.51 -3.00
N LEU A 36 -6.83 -6.50 -3.76
CA LEU A 36 -8.11 -5.85 -3.49
C LEU A 36 -9.27 -6.82 -3.67
N GLN A 37 -10.38 -6.58 -2.98
CA GLN A 37 -11.58 -7.41 -3.09
C GLN A 37 -12.20 -7.26 -4.49
N PRO A 38 -12.49 -8.36 -5.22
CA PRO A 38 -13.20 -8.31 -6.50
C PRO A 38 -14.52 -7.53 -6.41
N GLY A 39 -14.82 -6.73 -7.43
CA GLY A 39 -16.04 -5.90 -7.47
C GLY A 39 -15.98 -4.61 -6.63
N THR A 40 -14.94 -4.39 -5.81
CA THR A 40 -14.85 -3.19 -4.95
C THR A 40 -13.99 -2.07 -5.52
N VAL A 41 -13.23 -2.33 -6.58
CA VAL A 41 -12.34 -1.35 -7.22
C VAL A 41 -13.17 -0.20 -7.79
N ARG A 42 -12.92 1.02 -7.30
CA ARG A 42 -13.70 2.23 -7.63
C ARG A 42 -13.05 3.12 -8.69
N VAL A 43 -11.87 2.74 -9.17
CA VAL A 43 -11.10 3.51 -10.15
C VAL A 43 -11.03 2.80 -11.50
N ARG A 44 -10.85 3.58 -12.56
CA ARG A 44 -10.76 3.09 -13.95
C ARG A 44 -9.43 3.48 -14.60
N ARG A 45 -9.05 2.78 -15.67
CA ARG A 45 -7.87 3.12 -16.50
C ARG A 45 -7.96 4.57 -16.98
N GLY A 46 -6.87 5.32 -16.84
CA GLY A 46 -6.79 6.72 -17.24
C GLY A 46 -7.37 7.72 -16.24
N GLN A 47 -8.07 7.27 -15.19
CA GLN A 47 -8.64 8.15 -14.19
C GLN A 47 -7.54 8.85 -13.40
N ARG A 48 -7.65 10.17 -13.21
CA ARG A 48 -6.76 10.89 -12.29
C ARG A 48 -7.26 10.74 -10.86
N VAL A 49 -6.35 10.52 -9.93
CA VAL A 49 -6.62 10.35 -8.50
C VAL A 49 -5.74 11.28 -7.67
N SER A 50 -6.14 11.50 -6.43
CA SER A 50 -5.40 12.28 -5.43
C SER A 50 -5.37 11.54 -4.11
N ALA A 51 -4.45 11.90 -3.22
CA ALA A 51 -4.41 11.32 -1.88
C ALA A 51 -5.79 11.44 -1.20
N GLY A 52 -6.24 10.36 -0.53
CA GLY A 52 -7.59 10.25 0.02
C GLY A 52 -8.65 9.67 -0.93
N THR A 53 -8.35 9.50 -2.22
CA THR A 53 -9.26 8.80 -3.14
C THR A 53 -9.37 7.31 -2.74
N VAL A 54 -10.58 6.84 -2.49
CA VAL A 54 -10.84 5.42 -2.22
C VAL A 54 -10.62 4.60 -3.51
N LEU A 55 -9.69 3.63 -3.47
CA LEU A 55 -9.37 2.77 -4.61
C LEU A 55 -10.20 1.49 -4.62
N GLY A 56 -10.51 0.94 -3.46
CA GLY A 56 -11.24 -0.31 -3.26
C GLY A 56 -11.16 -0.79 -1.81
N GLN A 57 -11.68 -1.98 -1.53
CA GLN A 57 -11.57 -2.62 -0.22
C GLN A 57 -10.42 -3.63 -0.20
N VAL A 58 -9.79 -3.81 0.96
CA VAL A 58 -8.82 -4.88 1.19
C VAL A 58 -9.52 -6.21 0.96
N GLY A 59 -8.86 -7.11 0.24
CA GLY A 59 -9.41 -8.41 -0.09
C GLY A 59 -8.41 -9.54 0.12
N ASN A 60 -8.73 -10.67 -0.48
CA ASN A 60 -7.92 -11.89 -0.47
C ASN A 60 -7.82 -12.46 -1.90
N SER A 61 -7.51 -11.62 -2.89
CA SER A 61 -7.46 -12.04 -4.30
C SER A 61 -6.03 -12.24 -4.80
N GLY A 62 -5.83 -13.14 -5.76
CA GLY A 62 -4.51 -13.57 -6.22
C GLY A 62 -3.97 -14.71 -5.38
N ASN A 63 -2.65 -14.86 -5.34
CA ASN A 63 -1.98 -15.98 -4.68
C ASN A 63 -1.59 -15.65 -3.23
N ILE A 64 -2.57 -15.54 -2.34
CA ILE A 64 -2.37 -15.18 -0.93
C ILE A 64 -3.26 -16.01 0.01
N THR A 65 -2.82 -16.17 1.26
CA THR A 65 -3.45 -17.05 2.25
C THR A 65 -4.39 -16.35 3.22
N ALA A 66 -4.27 -15.03 3.39
CA ALA A 66 -5.07 -14.24 4.31
C ALA A 66 -5.31 -12.81 3.80
N PRO A 67 -6.45 -12.17 4.14
CA PRO A 67 -6.74 -10.82 3.70
C PRO A 67 -5.68 -9.81 4.14
N HIS A 68 -5.07 -9.13 3.17
CA HIS A 68 -4.13 -8.04 3.43
C HIS A 68 -4.00 -7.14 2.19
N LEU A 69 -3.42 -5.95 2.39
CA LEU A 69 -3.05 -5.05 1.31
C LEU A 69 -1.57 -5.22 0.99
N HIS A 70 -1.25 -5.60 -0.24
CA HIS A 70 0.11 -5.41 -0.75
C HIS A 70 0.22 -4.00 -1.33
N PHE A 71 1.17 -3.21 -0.81
CA PHE A 71 1.46 -1.86 -1.25
C PHE A 71 2.97 -1.68 -1.46
N GLY A 72 3.34 -1.10 -2.61
CA GLY A 72 4.74 -0.80 -2.93
C GLY A 72 4.87 0.33 -3.94
N ILE A 73 6.05 0.96 -3.94
CA ILE A 73 6.46 1.93 -4.96
C ILE A 73 7.48 1.24 -5.86
N HIS A 74 7.26 1.29 -7.18
CA HIS A 74 8.04 0.54 -8.16
C HIS A 74 8.45 1.41 -9.36
N ASP A 75 9.51 1.00 -10.04
CA ASP A 75 10.00 1.62 -11.29
C ASP A 75 9.23 1.18 -12.56
N GLY A 76 8.26 0.29 -12.39
CA GLY A 76 7.40 -0.20 -13.45
C GLY A 76 5.98 -0.51 -12.96
N PRO A 77 5.01 -0.69 -13.87
CA PRO A 77 3.60 -0.85 -13.50
C PRO A 77 3.22 -2.29 -13.11
N PHE A 78 4.16 -3.23 -13.10
CA PHE A 78 3.90 -4.65 -12.86
C PHE A 78 4.74 -5.15 -11.70
N LEU A 79 4.09 -5.56 -10.60
CA LEU A 79 4.77 -6.04 -9.40
C LEU A 79 5.79 -7.15 -9.69
N ALA A 80 5.44 -8.10 -10.57
CA ALA A 80 6.25 -9.27 -10.86
C ALA A 80 7.55 -8.97 -11.65
N THR A 81 7.67 -7.80 -12.27
CA THR A 81 8.78 -7.49 -13.19
C THR A 81 9.42 -6.14 -12.95
N SER A 82 9.04 -5.43 -11.88
CA SER A 82 9.57 -4.10 -11.55
C SER A 82 10.34 -4.14 -10.24
N ALA A 83 11.36 -3.28 -10.13
CA ALA A 83 12.12 -3.14 -8.91
C ALA A 83 11.34 -2.27 -7.91
N SER A 84 11.38 -2.65 -6.63
CA SER A 84 10.87 -1.82 -5.55
C SER A 84 11.80 -0.63 -5.34
N LEU A 85 11.23 0.57 -5.24
CA LEU A 85 11.94 1.81 -4.99
C LEU A 85 11.80 2.21 -3.51
N PRO A 86 12.81 2.86 -2.91
CA PRO A 86 12.70 3.35 -1.54
C PRO A 86 11.63 4.44 -1.44
N TRP A 87 10.85 4.41 -0.37
CA TRP A 87 9.80 5.41 -0.12
C TRP A 87 9.61 5.65 1.38
N VAL A 88 8.98 6.77 1.72
CA VAL A 88 8.62 7.18 3.08
C VAL A 88 7.15 7.56 3.15
N PHE A 89 6.53 7.40 4.32
CA PHE A 89 5.27 8.10 4.59
C PHE A 89 5.57 9.58 4.84
N ASP A 90 4.76 10.48 4.26
CA ASP A 90 4.90 11.92 4.51
C ASP A 90 4.67 12.23 6.00
N ARG A 91 3.67 11.58 6.61
CA ARG A 91 3.36 11.67 8.03
C ARG A 91 2.62 10.42 8.52
N TYR A 92 2.92 9.99 9.75
CA TYR A 92 2.11 9.02 10.50
C TYR A 92 2.14 9.32 12.01
N ARG A 93 1.21 8.75 12.76
CA ARG A 93 1.24 8.73 14.23
C ARG A 93 1.85 7.40 14.67
N LEU A 94 2.98 7.46 15.36
CA LEU A 94 3.58 6.30 16.02
C LEU A 94 3.00 6.22 17.43
N ASP A 95 2.28 5.15 17.73
CA ASP A 95 1.63 4.97 19.04
C ASP A 95 2.57 4.38 20.08
N GLY A 96 3.50 3.56 19.63
CA GLY A 96 4.54 2.96 20.44
C GLY A 96 5.26 1.88 19.65
N ARG A 97 6.18 1.19 20.31
CA ARG A 97 6.88 0.03 19.78
C ARG A 97 6.84 -1.06 20.83
N GLY A 98 6.72 -2.31 20.39
CA GLY A 98 6.65 -3.46 21.28
C GLY A 98 6.98 -4.74 20.55
N PRO A 99 7.35 -5.80 21.28
CA PRO A 99 7.43 -7.14 20.70
C PRO A 99 6.03 -7.60 20.29
N LEU A 100 5.97 -8.41 19.22
CA LEU A 100 4.79 -9.19 18.89
C LEU A 100 4.81 -10.45 19.74
N GLY A 101 3.84 -10.59 20.64
CA GLY A 101 3.64 -11.79 21.44
C GLY A 101 3.23 -12.98 20.58
N GLU A 102 3.49 -14.19 21.06
CA GLU A 102 3.09 -15.43 20.37
C GLU A 102 1.57 -15.56 20.20
N ASP A 103 0.80 -14.89 21.07
CA ASP A 103 -0.65 -14.77 21.03
C ASP A 103 -1.16 -13.67 20.08
N GLY A 104 -0.25 -13.00 19.35
CA GLY A 104 -0.57 -11.89 18.46
C GLY A 104 -0.80 -10.56 19.18
N SER A 105 -0.62 -10.49 20.50
CA SER A 105 -0.70 -9.24 21.25
C SER A 105 0.54 -8.38 21.01
N VAL A 106 0.37 -7.04 21.08
CA VAL A 106 1.49 -6.10 21.02
C VAL A 106 1.41 -5.17 22.22
N ALA A 107 2.33 -5.33 23.17
CA ALA A 107 2.48 -4.41 24.29
C ALA A 107 3.28 -3.18 23.83
N LEU A 108 2.56 -2.10 23.49
CA LEU A 108 3.19 -0.87 23.02
C LEU A 108 3.86 -0.11 24.17
N ALA A 109 5.15 0.20 24.01
CA ALA A 109 5.89 1.11 24.87
C ALA A 109 6.22 2.41 24.12
N GLY A 110 6.28 3.51 24.86
CA GLY A 110 6.62 4.84 24.35
C GLY A 110 5.44 5.82 24.36
N THR A 111 5.74 7.07 24.03
CA THR A 111 4.75 8.14 23.96
C THR A 111 4.28 8.34 22.52
N PRO A 112 2.96 8.39 22.26
CA PRO A 112 2.45 8.66 20.93
C PRO A 112 3.02 9.96 20.36
N ARG A 113 3.52 9.90 19.12
CA ARG A 113 4.10 11.07 18.45
C ARG A 113 3.89 11.05 16.96
N THR A 114 3.89 12.25 16.37
CA THR A 114 3.86 12.39 14.92
C THR A 114 5.26 12.22 14.36
N GLU A 115 5.41 11.30 13.42
CA GLU A 115 6.62 11.10 12.64
C GLU A 115 6.41 11.63 11.21
N ARG A 116 7.47 12.09 10.56
CA ARG A 116 7.41 12.67 9.21
C ARG A 116 8.63 12.30 8.40
N ARG A 117 8.40 11.90 7.14
CA ARG A 117 9.45 11.62 6.14
C ARG A 117 10.56 10.69 6.65
N THR A 118 10.22 9.85 7.60
CA THR A 118 11.10 8.82 8.13
C THR A 118 10.89 7.55 7.34
N TYR A 119 11.97 6.78 7.12
CA TYR A 119 11.85 5.44 6.58
C TYR A 119 11.01 4.61 7.54
N PRO A 120 9.86 4.10 7.07
CA PRO A 120 8.96 3.45 8.00
C PRO A 120 9.50 2.12 8.52
N MET A 121 10.41 1.43 7.81
CA MET A 121 10.56 0.00 8.00
C MET A 121 12.01 -0.50 8.04
N ASN A 122 12.44 -0.88 9.24
CA ASN A 122 13.34 -2.03 9.45
C ASN A 122 12.58 -3.17 10.20
N LEU A 123 11.25 -3.05 10.39
CA LEU A 123 10.41 -3.95 11.20
C LEU A 123 8.96 -4.00 10.65
N SER A 124 8.25 -5.10 10.95
CA SER A 124 6.82 -5.30 10.67
C SER A 124 5.94 -4.25 11.36
N SER A 125 4.97 -3.68 10.64
CA SER A 125 4.03 -2.68 11.18
C SER A 125 2.58 -3.14 11.06
N LEU A 126 1.81 -3.02 12.14
CA LEU A 126 0.35 -3.18 12.14
C LEU A 126 -0.29 -1.79 12.14
N THR A 127 -1.14 -1.51 11.14
CA THR A 127 -1.96 -0.29 11.15
C THR A 127 -3.29 -0.63 11.81
N LEU A 128 -3.56 -0.05 12.97
CA LEU A 128 -4.86 -0.14 13.63
C LEU A 128 -5.72 1.01 13.11
N ALA A 129 -6.89 0.69 12.54
CA ALA A 129 -7.91 1.70 12.30
C ALA A 129 -8.59 2.01 13.64
N GLY A 130 -8.51 3.27 14.07
CA GLY A 130 -9.25 3.81 15.21
C GLY A 130 -10.54 4.48 14.77
#